data_AF-A0A1R2BLG3-F1
#
_entry.id   AF-A0A1R2BLG3-F1
#
_cell.length_a   1.000
_cell.length_b   1.000
_cell.length_c   1.000
_cell.angle_alpha   90.00
_cell.angle_beta   90.00
_cell.angle_gamma   90.00
#
_symmetry.space_group_name_H-M   'P 1'
#
loop_
_entity.id
_entity.type
_entity.pdbx_description
1 polymer ?
#
loop_
_entity_poly.entity_id
_entity_poly.type
_entity_poly.pdbx_seq_one_letter_code
_entity_poly.pdbx_strand_id
1 'polypeptide(L)'
;MGCCTSIKSSMVAPSLATKPEASSSLLNARDSLVKEILRLHNIILNCKQGIETCVLTDKKAIAFTLKQKQLLIEMQKKELQSLVAMLDSCIEESKVNREKKSYVLEQTRKTLKQSTSSITNEDVKNIIENKKKSVDQTKKMTKKLNLSPEEIQNKIDQEFGHRNQVVKTSGEFVRRKFNKQTKVIV
;
A
#
# COMPACT_ATOMS: atom_id res chain seq x y z
N MET A 1 -69.11 42.89 13.24
CA MET A 1 -67.69 43.25 13.21
C MET A 1 -66.88 42.01 13.56
N GLY A 2 -66.48 41.23 12.56
CA GLY A 2 -65.75 39.97 12.75
C GLY A 2 -64.29 40.16 12.38
N CYS A 3 -63.37 39.93 13.32
CA CYS A 3 -61.93 39.94 13.06
C CYS A 3 -61.50 38.58 12.50
N CYS A 4 -61.14 38.54 11.22
CA CYS A 4 -60.41 37.42 10.63
C CYS A 4 -58.92 37.57 10.97
N THR A 5 -58.38 36.69 11.81
CA THR A 5 -56.94 36.55 12.02
C THR A 5 -56.37 35.54 11.03
N SER A 6 -55.68 36.04 10.00
CA SER A 6 -54.96 35.20 9.04
C SER A 6 -53.71 34.60 9.69
N ILE A 7 -53.75 33.32 10.02
CA ILE A 7 -52.56 32.55 10.42
C ILE A 7 -51.73 32.33 9.16
N LYS A 8 -50.63 33.08 9.00
CA LYS A 8 -49.61 32.78 7.99
C LYS A 8 -48.91 31.47 8.40
N SER A 9 -49.36 30.34 7.85
CA SER A 9 -48.58 29.11 7.90
C SER A 9 -47.34 29.30 7.02
N SER A 10 -46.21 29.58 7.66
CA SER A 10 -44.90 29.44 7.02
C SER A 10 -44.72 27.96 6.67
N MET A 11 -44.94 27.59 5.40
CA MET A 11 -44.42 26.34 4.87
C MET A 11 -42.91 26.48 4.78
N VAL A 12 -42.23 26.14 5.87
CA VAL A 12 -40.79 25.87 5.82
C VAL A 12 -40.66 24.60 5.00
N ALA A 13 -40.19 24.74 3.76
CA ALA A 13 -39.79 23.59 2.96
C ALA A 13 -38.86 22.72 3.82
N PRO A 14 -39.05 21.39 3.88
CA PRO A 14 -38.05 20.53 4.51
C PRO A 14 -36.76 20.78 3.74
N SER A 15 -35.77 21.36 4.41
CA SER A 15 -34.44 21.49 3.85
C SER A 15 -34.02 20.10 3.41
N LEU A 16 -33.96 19.89 2.09
CA LEU A 16 -33.29 18.73 1.52
C LEU A 16 -31.97 18.64 2.27
N ALA A 17 -31.74 17.49 2.93
CA ALA A 17 -30.46 17.17 3.52
C ALA A 17 -29.42 17.30 2.41
N THR A 18 -28.77 18.46 2.34
CA THR A 18 -27.64 18.70 1.47
C THR A 18 -26.58 17.74 1.97
N LYS A 19 -26.42 16.65 1.24
CA LYS A 19 -25.26 15.76 1.36
C LYS A 19 -24.04 16.68 1.52
N PRO A 20 -23.14 16.41 2.48
CA PRO A 20 -21.96 17.24 2.64
C PRO A 20 -21.24 17.24 1.30
N GLU A 21 -21.22 18.39 0.61
CA GLU A 21 -20.38 18.59 -0.55
C GLU A 21 -18.95 18.44 -0.05
N ALA A 22 -18.43 17.21 -0.17
CA ALA A 22 -17.04 16.92 0.07
C ALA A 22 -16.25 17.93 -0.75
N SER A 23 -15.48 18.80 -0.07
CA SER A 23 -14.74 19.85 -0.75
C SER A 23 -13.92 19.21 -1.85
N SER A 24 -14.08 19.65 -3.10
CA SER A 24 -13.46 19.06 -4.30
C SER A 24 -11.94 18.83 -4.15
N SER A 25 -11.27 19.63 -3.32
CA SER A 25 -9.87 19.46 -2.92
C SER A 25 -9.57 18.14 -2.18
N LEU A 26 -10.44 17.67 -1.29
CA LEU A 26 -10.29 16.41 -0.55
C LEU A 26 -10.44 15.21 -1.49
N LEU A 27 -11.44 15.26 -2.39
CA LEU A 27 -11.65 14.22 -3.39
C LEU A 27 -10.46 14.13 -4.35
N ASN A 28 -9.97 15.27 -4.85
CA ASN A 28 -8.78 15.31 -5.72
C ASN A 28 -7.52 14.80 -5.01
N ALA A 29 -7.34 15.12 -3.73
CA ALA A 29 -6.23 14.63 -2.92
C ALA A 29 -6.30 13.11 -2.71
N ARG A 30 -7.50 12.60 -2.42
CA ARG A 30 -7.79 11.16 -2.28
C ARG A 30 -7.49 10.41 -3.59
N ASP A 31 -7.96 10.92 -4.72
CA ASP A 31 -7.71 10.29 -6.03
C ASP A 31 -6.21 10.28 -6.37
N SER A 32 -5.49 11.33 -6.02
CA SER A 32 -4.04 11.41 -6.20
C SER A 32 -3.30 10.36 -5.35
N LEU A 33 -3.71 10.18 -4.09
CA LEU A 33 -3.17 9.14 -3.22
C LEU A 33 -3.46 7.73 -3.76
N VAL A 34 -4.69 7.47 -4.21
CA VAL A 34 -5.07 6.17 -4.77
C VAL A 34 -4.24 5.84 -6.00
N LYS A 35 -4.07 6.81 -6.91
CA LYS A 35 -3.19 6.64 -8.09
C LYS A 35 -1.75 6.32 -7.69
N GLU A 36 -1.22 7.00 -6.69
CA GLU A 36 0.13 6.74 -6.20
C GLU A 36 0.25 5.37 -5.52
N ILE A 37 -0.74 4.95 -4.73
CA ILE A 37 -0.81 3.60 -4.13
C ILE A 37 -0.77 2.52 -5.21
N LEU A 38 -1.51 2.69 -6.31
CA LEU A 38 -1.50 1.76 -7.45
C LEU A 38 -0.13 1.73 -8.12
N ARG A 39 0.51 2.89 -8.30
CA ARG A 39 1.88 2.98 -8.82
C ARG A 39 2.88 2.23 -7.94
N LEU A 40 2.87 2.47 -6.63
CA LEU A 40 3.72 1.76 -5.67
C LEU A 40 3.46 0.26 -5.66
N HIS A 41 2.19 -0.15 -5.79
CA HIS A 41 1.83 -1.56 -5.87
C HIS A 41 2.44 -2.25 -7.09
N ASN A 42 2.42 -1.60 -8.25
CA ASN A 42 3.09 -2.12 -9.45
C ASN A 42 4.60 -2.29 -9.23
N ILE A 43 5.26 -1.32 -8.59
CA ILE A 43 6.70 -1.43 -8.28
C ILE A 43 6.98 -2.60 -7.33
N ILE A 44 6.11 -2.84 -6.33
CA ILE A 44 6.21 -4.01 -5.43
C ILE A 44 6.15 -5.31 -6.25
N LEU A 45 5.22 -5.42 -7.21
CA LEU A 45 5.12 -6.59 -8.07
C LEU A 45 6.39 -6.80 -8.91
N ASN A 46 6.93 -5.72 -9.49
CA ASN A 46 8.19 -5.77 -10.23
C ASN A 46 9.37 -6.20 -9.36
N CYS A 47 9.43 -5.73 -8.10
CA CYS A 47 10.44 -6.20 -7.15
C CYS A 47 10.30 -7.71 -6.87
N LYS A 48 9.08 -8.22 -6.69
CA LYS A 48 8.83 -9.66 -6.47
C LYS A 48 9.30 -10.50 -7.66
N GLN A 49 8.89 -10.14 -8.87
CA GLN A 49 9.34 -10.80 -10.10
C GLN A 49 10.87 -10.74 -10.27
N GLY A 50 11.48 -9.60 -9.93
CA GLY A 50 12.93 -9.44 -9.93
C GLY A 50 13.63 -10.35 -8.91
N ILE A 51 13.06 -10.50 -7.71
CA ILE A 51 13.56 -11.42 -6.68
C ILE A 51 13.47 -12.86 -7.17
N GLU A 52 12.33 -13.29 -7.73
CA GLU A 52 12.15 -14.62 -8.33
C GLU A 52 13.20 -14.88 -9.41
N THR A 53 13.44 -13.92 -10.30
CA THR A 53 14.48 -14.03 -11.35
C THR A 53 15.88 -14.14 -10.73
N CYS A 54 16.17 -13.40 -9.67
CA CYS A 54 17.46 -13.49 -8.97
C CYS A 54 17.60 -14.83 -8.23
N VAL A 55 16.51 -15.36 -7.67
CA VAL A 55 16.46 -16.70 -7.07
C VAL A 55 16.79 -17.74 -8.12
N LEU A 56 16.23 -17.65 -9.33
CA LEU A 56 16.51 -18.57 -10.44
C LEU A 56 17.96 -18.49 -10.96
N THR A 57 18.54 -17.30 -10.98
CA THR A 57 19.90 -17.03 -11.49
C THR A 57 20.98 -17.00 -10.41
N ASP A 58 20.63 -17.38 -9.18
CA ASP A 58 21.50 -17.41 -7.98
C ASP A 58 22.18 -16.06 -7.64
N LYS A 59 21.51 -14.95 -7.94
CA LYS A 59 22.01 -13.58 -7.69
C LYS A 59 21.55 -13.06 -6.32
N LYS A 60 21.98 -13.73 -5.25
CA LYS A 60 21.52 -13.47 -3.86
C LYS A 60 21.69 -12.02 -3.39
N ALA A 61 22.81 -11.37 -3.69
CA ALA A 61 23.07 -9.99 -3.29
C ALA A 61 22.11 -8.97 -3.95
N ILE A 62 21.72 -9.23 -5.20
CA ILE A 62 20.75 -8.40 -5.92
C ILE A 62 19.35 -8.66 -5.38
N ALA A 63 18.97 -9.92 -5.13
CA ALA A 63 17.71 -10.28 -4.50
C ALA A 63 17.53 -9.59 -3.14
N PHE A 64 18.59 -9.56 -2.32
CA PHE A 64 18.61 -8.84 -1.05
C PHE A 64 18.33 -7.34 -1.23
N THR A 65 19.00 -6.70 -2.19
CA THR A 65 18.78 -5.27 -2.49
C THR A 65 17.36 -5.00 -2.99
N LEU A 66 16.81 -5.88 -3.83
CA LEU A 66 15.41 -5.78 -4.29
C LEU A 66 14.42 -5.94 -3.14
N LYS A 67 14.70 -6.85 -2.18
CA LYS A 67 13.86 -7.02 -0.99
C LYS A 67 13.89 -5.79 -0.09
N GLN A 68 15.06 -5.17 0.08
CA GLN A 68 15.16 -3.87 0.75
C GLN A 68 14.27 -2.84 0.07
N LYS A 69 14.35 -2.69 -1.26
CA LYS A 69 13.50 -1.77 -2.00
C LYS A 69 12.01 -2.11 -1.84
N GLN A 70 11.64 -3.39 -1.91
CA GLN A 70 10.26 -3.85 -1.72
C GLN A 70 9.70 -3.37 -0.36
N LEU A 71 10.45 -3.58 0.73
CA LEU A 71 10.02 -3.20 2.08
C LEU A 71 9.90 -1.68 2.24
N LEU A 72 10.83 -0.91 1.67
CA LEU A 72 10.75 0.56 1.65
C LEU A 72 9.43 1.03 1.00
N ILE A 73 9.06 0.41 -0.12
CA ILE A 73 7.84 0.77 -0.86
C ILE A 73 6.59 0.32 -0.10
N GLU A 74 6.63 -0.84 0.56
CA GLU A 74 5.53 -1.32 1.39
C GLU A 74 5.25 -0.40 2.58
N MET A 75 6.29 0.15 3.22
CA MET A 75 6.13 1.15 4.28
C MET A 75 5.45 2.41 3.76
N GLN A 76 5.93 2.97 2.64
CA GLN A 76 5.31 4.15 2.03
C GLN A 76 3.86 3.90 1.61
N LYS A 77 3.57 2.73 1.03
CA LYS A 77 2.20 2.36 0.67
C LYS A 77 1.28 2.38 1.89
N LYS A 78 1.74 1.87 3.04
CA LYS A 78 0.96 1.89 4.30
C LYS A 78 0.72 3.32 4.79
N GLU A 79 1.71 4.21 4.70
CA GLU A 79 1.55 5.62 5.05
C GLU A 79 0.49 6.31 4.16
N LEU A 80 0.53 6.08 2.84
CA LEU A 80 -0.47 6.62 1.92
C LEU A 80 -1.87 6.07 2.21
N GLN A 81 -1.98 4.78 2.56
CA GLN A 81 -3.26 4.17 2.96
C GLN A 81 -3.84 4.79 4.23
N SER A 82 -2.98 5.11 5.21
CA SER A 82 -3.38 5.85 6.42
C SER A 82 -3.90 7.26 6.08
N LEU A 83 -3.24 7.96 5.14
CA LEU A 83 -3.71 9.27 4.67
C LEU A 83 -5.06 9.19 3.95
N VAL A 84 -5.29 8.15 3.15
CA VAL A 84 -6.61 7.92 2.53
C VAL A 84 -7.67 7.73 3.61
N ALA A 85 -7.42 6.92 4.65
CA ALA A 85 -8.37 6.73 5.75
C ALA A 85 -8.68 8.04 6.52
N MET A 86 -7.67 8.89 6.71
CA MET A 86 -7.86 10.22 7.31
C MET A 86 -8.68 11.16 6.42
N LEU A 87 -8.47 11.12 5.10
CA LEU A 87 -9.27 11.89 4.14
C LEU A 87 -10.71 11.39 4.08
N ASP A 88 -10.93 10.08 4.06
CA ASP A 88 -12.26 9.46 4.07
C ASP A 88 -13.03 9.90 5.32
N SER A 89 -12.38 9.86 6.49
CA SER A 89 -12.94 10.39 7.75
C SER A 89 -13.32 11.89 7.63
N CYS A 90 -12.46 12.70 6.99
CA CYS A 90 -12.73 14.13 6.79
C CYS A 90 -13.86 14.43 5.78
N ILE A 91 -14.11 13.49 4.86
CA ILE A 91 -15.18 13.56 3.86
C ILE A 91 -16.52 13.18 4.50
N GLU A 92 -16.53 12.16 5.37
CA GLU A 92 -17.72 11.68 6.07
C GLU A 92 -18.17 12.59 7.22
N GLU A 93 -17.25 13.37 7.81
CA GLU A 93 -17.56 14.33 8.88
C GLU A 93 -18.54 15.44 8.43
N SER A 94 -19.73 15.47 9.04
CA SER A 94 -20.79 16.45 8.78
C SER A 94 -20.52 17.85 9.33
N LYS A 95 -19.66 17.98 10.35
CA LYS A 95 -19.21 19.27 10.89
C LYS A 95 -17.86 19.65 10.29
N VAL A 96 -17.78 20.84 9.71
CA VAL A 96 -16.56 21.35 9.08
C VAL A 96 -15.52 21.69 10.16
N ASN A 97 -14.64 20.74 10.50
CA ASN A 97 -13.39 21.06 11.19
C ASN A 97 -12.34 21.51 10.16
N ARG A 98 -12.29 22.83 9.91
CA ARG A 98 -11.43 23.44 8.89
C ARG A 98 -9.94 23.20 9.16
N GLU A 99 -9.53 23.19 10.42
CA GLU A 99 -8.14 22.96 10.84
C GLU A 99 -7.70 21.53 10.55
N LYS A 100 -8.53 20.54 10.93
CA LYS A 100 -8.26 19.12 10.64
C LYS A 100 -8.17 18.86 9.13
N LYS A 101 -9.08 19.43 8.33
CA LYS A 101 -9.05 19.31 6.86
C LYS A 101 -7.79 19.92 6.25
N SER A 102 -7.39 21.11 6.71
CA SER A 102 -6.17 21.78 6.24
C SER A 102 -4.92 20.96 6.59
N TYR A 103 -4.85 20.45 7.82
CA TYR A 103 -3.75 19.61 8.28
C TYR A 103 -3.59 18.33 7.43
N VAL A 104 -4.69 17.58 7.22
CA VAL A 104 -4.66 16.33 6.44
C VAL A 104 -4.27 16.60 4.97
N LEU A 105 -4.75 17.70 4.37
CA LEU A 105 -4.36 18.10 3.03
C LEU A 105 -2.87 18.48 2.93
N GLU A 106 -2.32 19.18 3.93
CA GLU A 106 -0.90 19.54 3.96
C GLU A 106 -0.02 18.29 4.09
N GLN A 107 -0.37 17.37 4.99
CA GLN A 107 0.32 16.09 5.15
C GLN A 107 0.26 15.29 3.84
N THR A 108 -0.92 15.20 3.23
CA THR A 108 -1.11 14.52 1.94
C THR A 108 -0.18 15.07 0.86
N ARG A 109 -0.11 16.40 0.72
CA ARG A 109 0.77 17.06 -0.26
C ARG A 109 2.25 16.78 0.00
N LYS A 110 2.68 16.85 1.27
CA LYS A 110 4.07 16.58 1.66
C LYS A 110 4.45 15.13 1.33
N THR A 111 3.63 14.16 1.73
CA THR A 111 3.90 12.74 1.52
C THR A 111 3.85 12.35 0.04
N LEU A 112 2.90 12.87 -0.73
CA LEU A 112 2.86 12.67 -2.19
C LEU A 112 4.14 13.16 -2.86
N LYS A 113 4.56 14.40 -2.56
CA LYS A 113 5.78 14.97 -3.14
C LYS A 113 7.03 14.13 -2.85
N GLN A 114 7.13 13.59 -1.63
CA GLN A 114 8.25 12.73 -1.22
C GLN A 114 8.20 11.33 -1.87
N SER A 115 7.01 10.76 -2.05
CA SER A 115 6.82 9.44 -2.66
C SER A 115 7.13 9.45 -4.16
N THR A 116 6.67 10.48 -4.88
CA THR A 116 6.85 10.56 -6.34
C THR A 116 8.31 10.82 -6.73
N SER A 117 9.11 11.51 -5.91
CA SER A 117 10.48 11.87 -6.23
C SER A 117 11.51 10.75 -6.07
N SER A 118 11.17 9.67 -5.37
CA SER A 118 12.20 8.81 -4.75
C SER A 118 12.24 7.37 -5.29
N ILE A 119 11.17 6.90 -5.93
CA ILE A 119 11.01 5.48 -6.31
C ILE A 119 10.39 5.37 -7.70
N THR A 120 11.06 4.68 -8.61
CA THR A 120 10.53 4.38 -9.96
C THR A 120 10.66 2.89 -10.32
N ASN A 121 9.93 2.47 -11.35
CA ASN A 121 10.10 1.14 -11.96
C ASN A 121 11.49 0.97 -12.60
N GLU A 122 12.05 2.05 -13.15
CA GLU A 122 13.38 2.06 -13.75
C GLU A 122 14.46 1.67 -12.72
N ASP A 123 14.30 2.09 -11.46
CA ASP A 123 15.21 1.69 -10.39
C ASP A 123 15.24 0.17 -10.17
N VAL A 124 14.10 -0.52 -10.33
CA VAL A 124 14.02 -1.98 -10.16
C VAL A 124 14.86 -2.67 -11.22
N LYS A 125 14.70 -2.26 -12.49
CA LYS A 125 15.52 -2.74 -13.60
C LYS A 125 16.99 -2.43 -13.38
N ASN A 126 17.30 -1.21 -12.96
CA ASN A 126 18.68 -0.78 -12.69
C ASN A 126 19.33 -1.60 -11.55
N ILE A 127 18.58 -2.00 -10.53
CA ILE A 127 19.08 -2.89 -9.48
C ILE A 127 19.33 -4.30 -10.03
N ILE A 128 18.43 -4.83 -10.86
CA ILE A 128 18.61 -6.14 -11.52
C ILE A 128 19.87 -6.14 -12.41
N GLU A 129 20.11 -5.04 -13.12
CA GLU A 129 21.33 -4.80 -13.93
C GLU A 129 22.56 -4.47 -13.06
N ASN A 130 22.44 -4.48 -11.73
CA ASN A 130 23.50 -4.19 -10.78
C ASN A 130 24.15 -2.81 -10.96
N LYS A 131 23.37 -1.80 -11.38
CA LYS A 131 23.85 -0.42 -11.47
C LYS A 131 24.08 0.15 -10.06
N LYS A 132 25.36 0.39 -9.73
CA LYS A 132 25.83 0.85 -8.40
C LYS A 132 24.98 1.99 -7.81
N LYS A 133 24.65 3.00 -8.60
CA LYS A 133 23.90 4.18 -8.15
C LYS A 133 22.54 3.83 -7.52
N SER A 134 21.76 2.94 -8.15
CA SER A 134 20.43 2.54 -7.66
C SER A 134 20.51 1.61 -6.46
N VAL A 135 21.54 0.75 -6.42
CA VAL A 135 21.84 -0.12 -5.26
C VAL A 135 22.20 0.71 -4.03
N ASP A 136 23.09 1.69 -4.19
CA ASP A 136 23.55 2.54 -3.09
C ASP A 136 22.45 3.45 -2.56
N GLN A 137 21.60 3.99 -3.45
CA GLN A 137 20.45 4.80 -3.05
C GLN A 137 19.47 3.96 -2.21
N THR A 138 19.20 2.73 -2.63
CA THR A 138 18.33 1.81 -1.88
C THR A 138 18.92 1.54 -0.50
N LYS A 139 20.20 1.17 -0.42
CA LYS A 139 20.89 0.94 0.87
C LYS A 139 20.85 2.16 1.79
N LYS A 140 21.05 3.37 1.26
CA LYS A 140 20.95 4.62 2.03
C LYS A 140 19.56 4.83 2.60
N MET A 141 18.50 4.58 1.82
CA MET A 141 17.13 4.70 2.31
C MET A 141 16.79 3.64 3.36
N THR A 142 17.25 2.39 3.16
CA THR A 142 17.08 1.31 4.14
C THR A 142 17.72 1.65 5.49
N LYS A 143 18.94 2.23 5.46
CA LYS A 143 19.62 2.70 6.68
C LYS A 143 18.85 3.82 7.39
N LYS A 144 18.26 4.75 6.65
CA LYS A 144 17.46 5.84 7.24
C LYS A 144 16.21 5.34 7.95
N LEU A 145 15.63 4.22 7.50
CA LEU A 145 14.41 3.65 8.06
C LEU A 145 14.66 2.55 9.10
N ASN A 146 15.91 2.36 9.56
CA ASN A 146 16.30 1.39 10.59
C ASN A 146 15.75 -0.03 10.34
N LEU A 147 15.66 -0.44 9.07
CA LEU A 147 15.23 -1.80 8.73
C LEU A 147 16.34 -2.79 9.12
N SER A 148 16.01 -3.80 9.93
CA SER A 148 16.96 -4.83 10.38
C SER A 148 17.50 -5.61 9.17
N PRO A 149 18.82 -5.54 8.87
CA PRO A 149 19.41 -6.29 7.77
C PRO A 149 19.23 -7.81 7.94
N GLU A 150 19.21 -8.29 9.18
CA GLU A 150 19.06 -9.70 9.52
C GLU A 150 17.68 -10.24 9.17
N GLU A 151 16.61 -9.49 9.44
CA GLU A 151 15.24 -9.91 9.07
C GLU A 151 15.07 -10.01 7.55
N ILE A 152 15.71 -9.11 6.81
CA ILE A 152 15.71 -9.12 5.34
C ILE A 152 16.50 -10.32 4.83
N GLN A 153 17.65 -10.58 5.45
CA GLN A 153 18.51 -11.70 5.12
C GLN A 153 17.76 -13.03 5.34
N ASN A 154 17.11 -13.20 6.50
CA ASN A 154 16.31 -14.38 6.82
C ASN A 154 15.16 -14.59 5.81
N LYS A 155 14.45 -13.53 5.41
CA LYS A 155 13.40 -13.62 4.38
C LYS A 155 13.96 -14.07 3.04
N ILE A 156 15.13 -13.60 2.63
CA ILE A 156 15.78 -14.02 1.38
C ILE A 156 16.30 -15.46 1.48
N ASP A 157 16.87 -15.84 2.61
CA ASP A 157 17.34 -17.20 2.84
C ASP A 157 16.19 -18.21 2.80
N GLN A 158 15.00 -17.84 3.29
CA GLN A 158 13.79 -18.63 3.12
C GLN A 158 13.39 -18.78 1.64
N GLU A 159 13.39 -17.70 0.86
CA GLU A 159 13.01 -17.72 -0.57
C GLU A 159 13.96 -18.59 -1.40
N PHE A 160 15.27 -18.51 -1.13
CA PHE A 160 16.28 -19.39 -1.75
C PHE A 160 16.21 -20.83 -1.23
N GLY A 161 15.91 -21.03 0.06
CA GLY A 161 15.74 -22.34 0.67
C GLY A 161 14.50 -23.09 0.14
N HIS A 162 13.41 -22.39 -0.14
CA HIS A 162 12.22 -22.96 -0.76
C HIS A 162 12.51 -23.46 -2.19
N ARG A 163 13.36 -22.77 -2.96
CA ARG A 163 13.81 -23.27 -4.28
C ARG A 163 14.48 -24.64 -4.16
N ASN A 164 15.38 -24.81 -3.19
CA ASN A 164 16.07 -26.08 -2.99
C ASN A 164 15.12 -27.23 -2.59
N GLN A 165 13.96 -26.93 -1.97
CA GLN A 165 12.92 -27.92 -1.70
C GLN A 165 12.04 -28.18 -2.92
N VAL A 166 11.62 -27.15 -3.65
CA VAL A 166 10.78 -27.27 -4.86
C VAL A 166 11.51 -27.99 -5.99
N VAL A 167 12.81 -27.72 -6.19
CA VAL A 167 13.62 -28.45 -7.19
C VAL A 167 13.74 -29.92 -6.81
N LYS A 168 13.89 -30.24 -5.51
CA LYS A 168 13.92 -31.63 -5.02
C LYS A 168 12.57 -32.36 -5.18
N THR A 169 11.44 -31.67 -5.02
CA THR A 169 10.10 -32.28 -5.11
C THR A 169 9.49 -32.22 -6.52
N SER A 170 10.04 -31.42 -7.44
CA SER A 170 9.53 -31.27 -8.81
C SER A 170 9.60 -32.54 -9.68
N GLY A 171 10.20 -33.63 -9.17
CA GLY A 171 10.17 -34.96 -9.78
C GLY A 171 9.38 -36.03 -9.01
N GLU A 172 8.90 -35.74 -7.80
CA GLU A 172 8.19 -36.72 -6.97
C GLU A 172 6.73 -36.32 -6.81
N PHE A 173 5.84 -36.97 -7.57
CA PHE A 173 4.41 -36.95 -7.28
C PHE A 173 4.15 -37.61 -5.92
N VAL A 174 4.04 -36.81 -4.87
CA VAL A 174 3.58 -37.28 -3.57
C VAL A 174 2.09 -37.63 -3.66
N ARG A 175 1.80 -38.91 -3.94
CA ARG A 175 0.44 -39.46 -3.92
C ARG A 175 -0.10 -39.33 -2.50
N ARG A 176 -1.12 -38.48 -2.29
CA ARG A 176 -1.81 -38.36 -1.00
C ARG A 176 -2.38 -39.73 -0.61
N LYS A 177 -1.87 -40.34 0.46
CA LYS A 177 -2.50 -41.53 1.06
C LYS A 177 -3.71 -41.06 1.87
N PHE A 178 -4.91 -41.27 1.34
CA PHE A 178 -6.13 -41.10 2.11
C PHE A 178 -6.18 -42.17 3.21
N ASN A 179 -6.02 -41.76 4.46
CA ASN A 179 -6.21 -42.63 5.60
C ASN A 179 -7.71 -42.62 5.97
N LYS A 180 -8.47 -43.62 5.49
CA LYS A 180 -9.84 -43.86 5.97
C LYS A 180 -9.76 -44.42 7.38
N GLN A 181 -9.83 -43.57 8.39
CA GLN A 181 -10.14 -44.03 9.75
C GLN A 181 -11.65 -44.33 9.81
N THR A 182 -12.01 -45.57 9.52
CA THR A 182 -13.29 -46.17 9.94
C THR A 182 -13.22 -46.52 11.41
N LYS A 183 -13.93 -45.79 12.27
CA LYS A 183 -14.61 -46.36 13.45
C LYS A 183 -15.87 -45.54 13.74
N VAL A 184 -17.01 -46.03 13.23
CA VAL A 184 -18.30 -45.81 13.90
C VAL A 184 -18.29 -46.77 15.08
N ILE A 185 -18.37 -46.25 16.30
CA ILE A 185 -18.69 -47.03 17.47
C ILE A 185 -20.16 -46.73 17.78
N VAL A 186 -20.96 -47.79 17.79
CA VAL A 186 -22.38 -47.84 18.15
C VAL A 186 -22.56 -47.53 19.61
#